data_AF-A0A970GH48-F1
#
_entry.id   AF-A0A970GH48-F1
#
_cell.length_a   1.000
_cell.length_b   1.000
_cell.length_c   1.000
_cell.angle_alpha   90.00
_cell.angle_beta   90.00
_cell.angle_gamma   90.00
#
_symmetry.space_group_name_H-M   'P 1'
#
loop_
_entity.id
_entity.type
_entity.pdbx_description
1 polymer ?
#
loop_
_entity_poly.entity_id
_entity_poly.type
_entity_poly.pdbx_seq_one_letter_code
_entity_poly.pdbx_strand_id
1 'polypeptide(L)'
;MNIHFRDVQSGSVEARAIIEIADGVFLNEVTILNIDGEIVVEFPRKSFVGKSKRTYYIDIITFEDNDKRIVWELEIKNAYREWRKANKKVLIYEEK
;
A
#
# COMPACT_ATOMS: atom_id res chain seq x y z
N MET A 1 8.98 -6.08 -10.66
CA MET A 1 8.48 -6.36 -9.30
C MET A 1 7.17 -7.13 -9.40
N ASN A 2 7.01 -8.28 -8.74
CA ASN A 2 5.74 -8.99 -8.69
C ASN A 2 4.91 -8.43 -7.53
N ILE A 3 3.73 -7.91 -7.84
CA ILE A 3 2.85 -7.28 -6.85
C ILE A 3 1.46 -7.90 -6.96
N HIS A 4 0.93 -8.32 -5.82
CA HIS A 4 -0.43 -8.81 -5.69
C HIS A 4 -1.26 -7.78 -4.93
N PHE A 5 -2.37 -7.36 -5.53
CA PHE A 5 -3.28 -6.39 -4.93
C PHE A 5 -4.54 -7.08 -4.42
N ARG A 6 -5.02 -6.62 -3.27
CA ARG A 6 -6.31 -6.99 -2.69
C ARG A 6 -7.12 -5.73 -2.48
N ASP A 7 -8.31 -5.66 -3.09
CA ASP A 7 -9.24 -4.55 -2.88
C ASP A 7 -9.65 -4.49 -1.40
N VAL A 8 -9.60 -3.30 -0.82
CA VAL A 8 -10.05 -3.03 0.54
C VAL A 8 -11.02 -1.88 0.43
N GLN A 9 -12.32 -2.19 0.43
CA GLN A 9 -13.38 -1.20 0.21
C GLN A 9 -13.71 -0.41 1.48
N SER A 10 -12.72 0.25 2.09
CA SER A 10 -12.91 0.97 3.36
C SER A 10 -12.23 2.33 3.37
N GLY A 11 -13.05 3.39 3.42
CA GLY A 11 -12.59 4.78 3.56
C GLY A 11 -11.69 5.22 2.40
N SER A 12 -10.56 5.86 2.74
CA SER A 12 -9.53 6.30 1.79
C SER A 12 -8.58 5.18 1.35
N VAL A 13 -8.67 3.99 1.93
CA VAL A 13 -7.89 2.82 1.50
C VAL A 13 -8.58 2.23 0.28
N GLU A 14 -7.84 2.06 -0.82
CA GLU A 14 -8.34 1.40 -2.03
C GLU A 14 -7.91 -0.07 -2.08
N ALA A 15 -6.66 -0.35 -1.70
CA ALA A 15 -6.11 -1.69 -1.80
C ALA A 15 -4.96 -1.92 -0.82
N ARG A 16 -4.69 -3.19 -0.57
CA ARG A 16 -3.45 -3.67 0.05
C ARG A 16 -2.61 -4.39 -0.99
N ALA A 17 -1.32 -4.12 -0.98
CA ALA A 17 -0.34 -4.75 -1.86
C ALA A 17 0.56 -5.70 -1.06
N ILE A 18 0.86 -6.83 -1.67
CA ILE A 18 1.91 -7.78 -1.24
C ILE A 18 2.95 -7.78 -2.35
N ILE A 19 4.20 -7.51 -2.00
CA ILE A 19 5.30 -7.33 -2.93
C ILE A 19 6.30 -8.46 -2.74
N GLU A 20 6.63 -9.17 -3.81
CA GLU A 20 7.75 -10.12 -3.79
C GLU A 20 9.07 -9.34 -4.00
N ILE A 21 9.94 -9.38 -2.98
CA ILE A 21 11.21 -8.61 -2.98
C ILE A 21 12.42 -9.49 -3.31
N ALA A 22 12.29 -10.79 -3.14
CA ALA A 22 13.20 -11.84 -3.57
C ALA A 22 12.39 -13.13 -3.72
N ASP A 23 12.96 -14.15 -4.38
CA ASP A 23 12.29 -15.44 -4.60
C ASP A 23 11.78 -16.04 -3.26
N GLY A 24 10.46 -16.19 -3.15
CA GLY A 24 9.80 -16.69 -1.94
C GLY A 24 9.78 -15.72 -0.74
N VAL A 25 10.22 -14.46 -0.91
CA VAL A 25 10.26 -13.44 0.15
C VAL A 25 9.28 -12.32 -0.18
N PHE A 26 8.28 -12.16 0.69
CA PHE A 26 7.19 -11.22 0.48
C PHE A 26 7.17 -10.14 1.55
N LEU A 27 6.99 -8.91 1.09
CA LEU A 27 6.69 -7.74 1.88
C LEU A 27 5.18 -7.51 1.90
N ASN A 28 4.61 -7.56 3.10
CA ASN A 28 3.17 -7.41 3.31
C ASN A 28 2.79 -5.98 3.75
N GLU A 29 1.48 -5.74 3.79
CA GLU A 29 0.85 -4.55 4.38
C GLU A 29 1.19 -3.21 3.72
N VAL A 30 1.70 -3.22 2.49
CA VAL A 30 1.81 -1.99 1.69
C VAL A 30 0.39 -1.51 1.36
N THR A 31 0.10 -0.25 1.64
CA THR A 31 -1.25 0.30 1.55
C THR A 31 -1.34 1.26 0.37
N ILE A 32 -2.38 1.10 -0.43
CA ILE A 32 -2.72 2.02 -1.51
C ILE A 32 -3.88 2.88 -1.02
N LEU A 33 -3.63 4.18 -0.92
CA LEU A 33 -4.61 5.18 -0.52
C LEU A 33 -5.02 6.01 -1.72
N ASN A 34 -6.25 6.50 -1.69
CA ASN A 34 -6.75 7.54 -2.57
C ASN A 34 -7.10 8.76 -1.71
N ILE A 35 -6.27 9.79 -1.80
CA ILE A 35 -6.43 11.03 -1.07
C ILE A 35 -6.69 12.11 -2.11
N ASP A 36 -7.90 12.67 -2.13
CA ASP A 36 -8.31 13.72 -3.06
C ASP A 36 -8.06 13.41 -4.55
N GLY A 37 -8.18 12.12 -4.94
CA GLY A 37 -7.94 11.66 -6.31
C GLY A 37 -6.48 11.28 -6.59
N GLU A 38 -5.58 11.52 -5.65
CA GLU A 38 -4.17 11.13 -5.76
C GLU A 38 -3.93 9.76 -5.12
N ILE A 39 -3.28 8.88 -5.90
CA ILE A 39 -2.83 7.58 -5.40
C ILE A 39 -1.56 7.77 -4.58
N VAL A 40 -1.63 7.42 -3.30
CA VAL A 40 -0.53 7.45 -2.35
C VAL A 40 -0.19 6.02 -1.92
N VAL A 41 1.10 5.73 -1.83
CA VAL A 41 1.61 4.42 -1.39
C VAL A 41 2.18 4.61 0.02
N GLU A 42 1.66 3.85 0.97
CA GLU A 42 2.17 3.83 2.34
C GLU A 42 2.84 2.48 2.62
N PHE A 43 4.11 2.53 3.00
CA PHE A 43 4.88 1.34 3.41
C PHE A 43 4.50 0.92 4.84
N PRO A 44 4.67 -0.37 5.19
CA PRO A 44 4.30 -0.88 6.50
C PRO A 44 5.04 -0.16 7.63
N ARG A 45 4.28 0.25 8.65
CA ARG A 45 4.77 0.85 9.89
C ARG A 45 4.18 0.10 11.06
N LYS A 46 5.01 -0.18 12.07
CA LYS A 46 4.56 -0.81 13.30
C LYS A 46 4.49 0.23 14.41
N SER A 47 3.35 0.28 15.09
CA SER A 47 3.21 1.04 16.32
C SER A 47 3.47 0.16 17.54
N PHE A 48 4.03 0.75 18.60
CA PHE A 48 4.19 0.08 19.89
C PHE A 48 4.16 1.08 21.04
N VAL A 49 3.72 0.63 22.21
CA VAL A 49 3.68 1.46 23.43
C VAL A 49 4.95 1.23 24.23
N GLY A 50 5.72 2.29 24.46
CA GLY A 50 6.94 2.22 25.27
C GLY A 50 6.65 2.22 26.77
N LYS A 51 7.69 1.99 27.58
CA LYS A 51 7.60 1.99 29.05
C LYS A 51 7.04 3.30 29.63
N SER A 52 7.20 4.41 28.93
CA SER A 52 6.65 5.73 29.29
C SER A 52 5.18 5.92 28.90
N LYS A 53 4.47 4.86 28.46
CA LYS A 53 3.10 4.89 27.90
C LYS A 53 2.93 5.75 26.64
N ARG A 54 4.03 6.17 26.00
CA ARG A 54 4.00 6.86 24.71
C ARG A 54 3.92 5.86 23.57
N THR A 55 3.16 6.19 22.53
CA THR A 55 3.13 5.43 21.27
C THR A 55 4.29 5.86 20.38
N TYR A 56 5.05 4.88 19.91
CA TYR A 56 6.13 5.05 18.96
C TYR A 56 5.77 4.35 17.66
N TYR A 57 6.36 4.82 16.57
CA TYR A 57 6.22 4.23 15.24
C TYR A 57 7.61 3.87 14.74
N ILE A 58 7.71 2.70 14.12
CA ILE A 58 8.91 2.25 13.43
C ILE A 58 8.53 1.85 12.01
N ASP A 59 9.32 2.31 11.05
CA ASP A 59 9.17 1.92 9.66
C ASP A 59 9.75 0.51 9.50
N ILE A 60 8.96 -0.41 8.93
CA ILE A 60 9.37 -1.81 8.77
C ILE A 60 10.35 -1.97 7.60
N ILE A 61 10.37 -1.01 6.68
CA ILE A 61 11.30 -0.96 5.55
C ILE A 61 12.02 0.36 5.62
N THR A 62 13.32 0.31 5.36
CA THR A 62 14.15 1.49 5.18
C THR A 62 14.85 1.38 3.85
N PHE A 63 14.90 2.50 3.13
CA PHE A 63 15.62 2.63 1.86
C PHE A 63 16.96 3.31 2.14
N GLU A 64 17.96 3.00 1.31
CA GLU A 64 19.28 3.64 1.41
C GLU A 64 19.19 5.16 1.23
N ASP A 65 18.32 5.59 0.32
CA ASP A 65 18.08 6.99 -0.01
C ASP A 65 16.61 7.20 -0.43
N ASN A 66 16.24 8.46 -0.63
CA ASN A 66 14.89 8.83 -1.03
C ASN A 66 14.58 8.50 -2.50
N ASP A 67 15.59 8.45 -3.37
CA ASP A 67 15.39 8.17 -4.80
C ASP A 67 14.95 6.72 -4.99
N LYS A 68 15.55 5.77 -4.27
CA LYS A 68 15.13 4.36 -4.26
C LYS A 68 13.70 4.18 -3.76
N ARG A 69 13.32 4.94 -2.73
CA ARG A 69 11.95 4.96 -2.23
C ARG A 69 10.98 5.45 -3.31
N ILE A 70 11.30 6.57 -3.97
CA ILE A 70 10.45 7.13 -5.03
C ILE A 70 10.29 6.15 -6.19
N VAL A 71 11.35 5.47 -6.61
CA VAL A 71 11.29 4.45 -7.66
C VAL A 71 10.28 3.36 -7.30
N TRP A 72 10.34 2.83 -6.08
CA TRP A 72 9.37 1.83 -5.61
C TRP A 72 7.94 2.36 -5.58
N GLU A 73 7.73 3.58 -5.06
CA GLU A 73 6.41 4.19 -5.06
C GLU A 73 5.83 4.33 -6.47
N LEU A 74 6.65 4.77 -7.45
CA LEU A 74 6.24 4.89 -8.84
C LEU A 74 5.90 3.53 -9.47
N GLU A 75 6.73 2.50 -9.25
CA GLU A 75 6.48 1.15 -9.76
C GLU A 75 5.18 0.57 -9.19
N ILE A 76 4.95 0.72 -7.88
CA ILE A 76 3.72 0.25 -7.22
C ILE A 76 2.50 1.01 -7.74
N LYS A 77 2.59 2.34 -7.89
CA LYS A 77 1.49 3.16 -8.45
C LYS A 77 1.13 2.74 -9.86
N ASN A 78 2.14 2.50 -10.71
CA ASN A 78 1.93 2.07 -12.09
C ASN A 78 1.28 0.68 -12.13
N ALA A 79 1.80 -0.28 -11.36
CA ALA A 79 1.22 -1.63 -11.26
C ALA A 79 -0.22 -1.61 -10.74
N TYR A 80 -0.52 -0.78 -9.74
CA TYR A 80 -1.87 -0.61 -9.22
C TYR A 80 -2.82 -0.06 -10.28
N ARG A 81 -2.41 0.95 -11.05
CA ARG A 81 -3.23 1.52 -12.13
C ARG A 81 -3.58 0.47 -13.18
N GLU A 82 -2.61 -0.35 -13.60
CA GLU A 82 -2.87 -1.44 -14.56
C GLU A 82 -3.80 -2.50 -13.96
N TRP A 83 -3.57 -2.90 -12.72
CA TRP A 83 -4.44 -3.84 -12.02
C TRP A 83 -5.88 -3.30 -11.89
N ARG A 84 -6.05 -2.00 -11.59
CA ARG A 84 -7.37 -1.37 -11.41
C ARG A 84 -8.16 -1.23 -12.71
N LYS A 85 -7.49 -1.12 -13.86
CA LYS A 85 -8.16 -1.17 -15.19
C LYS A 85 -8.84 -2.52 -15.43
N ALA A 86 -8.20 -3.61 -15.00
CA ALA A 86 -8.73 -4.97 -15.12
C ALA A 86 -9.76 -5.29 -14.01
N ASN A 87 -9.62 -4.69 -12.83
CA ASN A 87 -10.46 -4.95 -11.65
C ASN A 87 -11.30 -3.71 -11.32
N LYS A 88 -12.19 -3.33 -12.25
CA LYS A 88 -13.06 -2.15 -12.09
C LYS A 88 -13.93 -2.32 -10.84
N LYS A 89 -14.02 -1.25 -10.05
CA LYS A 89 -14.97 -1.15 -8.94
C LYS A 89 -16.37 -1.12 -9.56
N VAL A 90 -17.07 -2.24 -9.56
CA VAL A 90 -18.49 -2.26 -9.91
C VAL A 90 -19.22 -1.62 -8.74
N LEU A 91 -19.66 -0.37 -8.91
CA LEU A 91 -20.61 0.25 -8.00
C LEU A 91 -21.94 -0.48 -8.21
N ILE A 92 -22.23 -1.46 -7.37
CA ILE A 92 -23.58 -2.03 -7.30
C ILE A 92 -24.42 -0.95 -6.64
N TYR A 93 -25.24 -0.25 -7.44
CA TYR A 93 -26.34 0.52 -6.89
C TYR A 93 -27.31 -0.48 -6.28
N GLU A 94 -27.30 -0.64 -4.96
CA GLU A 94 -28.44 -1.22 -4.27
C GLU A 94 -29.60 -0.21 -4.43
N GLU A 95 -30.55 -0.54 -5.33
CA GLU A 95 -31.85 0.13 -5.36
C GLU A 95 -32.51 -0.09 -3.98
N LYS A 96 -32.73 0.99 -3.24
CA LYS A 96 -33.60 1.02 -2.06
C LYS A 96 -34.98 1.51 -2.44
#